data_AF-A0A3D3PF42-F1
#
_entry.id   AF-A0A3D3PF42-F1
#
_cell.length_a   1.000
_cell.length_b   1.000
_cell.length_c   1.000
_cell.angle_alpha   90.00
_cell.angle_beta   90.00
_cell.angle_gamma   90.00
#
_symmetry.space_group_name_H-M   'P 1'
#
loop_
_entity.id
_entity.type
_entity.pdbx_description
1 polymer ?
#
loop_
_entity_poly.entity_id
_entity_poly.type
_entity_poly.pdbx_seq_one_letter_code
_entity_poly.pdbx_strand_id
1 'polypeptide(L)'
;MERIKQKNGANIESSIEKLWSNEFATFQLSTNEKLAAIALKNDQQMGFLLESLSSGHSDNIRKFNTSGILYYYFGDPLKSFQNPYYTIIDNYLIAANDPNTLNKFISNYTNDQLLYKTPRFSEFNQLIANQGNIMFFINNKNSAILLRNTLKKNYSKLFDDEESGFKNFYGLSYQWSADGDHFLINLNANYISTTASKLELAWKYQLNARLSIVPQIISGADSQKLVLVQDNVNNVYVFSPEGKKLWSTQLSHKILGEVHQLSDNTLVFNTVSNVYRIDISGNAYKGFPLKLSQQASYGLTITDNDPEKLKIFVPCTKSIAAFNATGTKITGWDDPLSGKILYDLKSVNLNSI
;
A
#
# COMPACT_ATOMS: atom_id res chain seq x y z
N MET A 1 -45.42 -7.80 1.53
CA MET A 1 -45.42 -6.42 2.07
C MET A 1 -46.61 -6.10 2.95
N GLU A 2 -47.84 -6.58 2.67
CA GLU A 2 -48.98 -6.39 3.60
C GLU A 2 -48.67 -6.86 5.03
N ARG A 3 -47.98 -8.00 5.19
CA ARG A 3 -47.54 -8.50 6.50
C ARG A 3 -46.52 -7.62 7.24
N ILE A 4 -45.68 -6.85 6.52
CA ILE A 4 -44.70 -5.93 7.14
C ILE A 4 -45.39 -4.60 7.46
N LYS A 5 -46.21 -4.08 6.54
CA LYS A 5 -47.02 -2.86 6.74
C LYS A 5 -48.01 -3.00 7.91
N GLN A 6 -48.69 -4.15 8.03
CA GLN A 6 -49.59 -4.44 9.15
C GLN A 6 -48.88 -4.58 10.49
N LYS A 7 -47.62 -5.04 10.50
CA LYS A 7 -46.89 -5.35 11.74
C LYS A 7 -46.08 -4.18 12.28
N ASN A 8 -45.55 -3.33 11.41
CA ASN A 8 -44.54 -2.32 11.77
C ASN A 8 -44.90 -0.88 11.34
N GLY A 9 -46.00 -0.69 10.59
CA GLY A 9 -46.51 0.62 10.16
C GLY A 9 -45.77 1.23 8.95
N ALA A 10 -46.47 2.05 8.17
CA ALA A 10 -45.96 2.65 6.93
C ALA A 10 -44.79 3.63 7.11
N ASN A 11 -44.63 4.20 8.32
CA ASN A 11 -43.58 5.19 8.60
C ASN A 11 -42.16 4.57 8.61
N ILE A 12 -42.04 3.34 9.12
CA ILE A 12 -40.74 2.63 9.20
C ILE A 12 -40.18 2.34 7.81
N GLU A 13 -41.02 1.93 6.86
CA GLU A 13 -40.63 1.68 5.47
C GLU A 13 -40.04 2.94 4.82
N SER A 14 -40.78 4.06 4.88
CA SER A 14 -40.32 5.34 4.33
C SER A 14 -39.07 5.91 5.01
N SER A 15 -38.81 5.50 6.26
CA SER A 15 -37.63 5.91 7.01
C SER A 15 -36.41 5.08 6.62
N ILE A 16 -36.55 3.76 6.46
CA ILE A 16 -35.48 2.86 6.03
C ILE A 16 -35.02 3.20 4.61
N GLU A 17 -35.96 3.45 3.69
CA GLU A 17 -35.65 3.79 2.30
C GLU A 17 -34.70 4.99 2.19
N LYS A 18 -34.88 6.00 3.04
CA LYS A 18 -34.03 7.20 3.06
C LYS A 18 -32.60 6.93 3.53
N LEU A 19 -32.37 5.87 4.30
CA LEU A 19 -31.08 5.54 4.89
C LEU A 19 -30.24 4.58 4.04
N TRP A 20 -30.82 3.93 3.03
CA TRP A 20 -30.03 3.24 2.01
C TRP A 20 -29.23 4.27 1.20
N SER A 21 -27.98 3.94 0.91
CA SER A 21 -27.21 4.61 -0.14
C SER A 21 -27.56 4.01 -1.52
N ASN A 22 -26.89 4.48 -2.56
CA ASN A 22 -27.07 4.05 -3.95
C ASN A 22 -26.09 2.94 -4.39
N GLU A 23 -25.34 2.34 -3.46
CA GLU A 23 -24.31 1.35 -3.75
C GLU A 23 -24.54 0.05 -2.98
N PHE A 24 -24.38 -1.08 -3.67
CA PHE A 24 -24.37 -2.40 -3.05
C PHE A 24 -23.53 -3.37 -3.88
N ALA A 25 -23.14 -4.48 -3.26
CA ALA A 25 -22.41 -5.55 -3.90
C ALA A 25 -22.86 -6.91 -3.37
N THR A 26 -22.70 -7.94 -4.20
CA THR A 26 -22.84 -9.34 -3.79
C THR A 26 -21.55 -10.09 -4.06
N PHE A 27 -21.15 -10.94 -3.13
CA PHE A 27 -19.95 -11.77 -3.24
C PHE A 27 -20.33 -13.23 -3.03
N GLN A 28 -19.70 -14.13 -3.77
CA GLN A 28 -19.85 -15.58 -3.59
C GLN A 28 -18.48 -16.19 -3.28
N LEU A 29 -18.40 -16.91 -2.17
CA LEU A 29 -17.21 -17.61 -1.74
C LEU A 29 -17.04 -18.93 -2.53
N SER A 30 -15.82 -19.46 -2.56
CA SER A 30 -15.49 -20.73 -3.22
C SER A 30 -16.31 -21.93 -2.68
N THR A 31 -16.83 -21.77 -1.47
CA THR A 31 -17.69 -22.70 -0.73
C THR A 31 -19.19 -22.54 -1.02
N ASN A 32 -19.57 -21.70 -1.99
CA ASN A 32 -20.95 -21.30 -2.36
C ASN A 32 -21.68 -20.36 -1.39
N GLU A 33 -21.12 -20.09 -0.21
CA GLU A 33 -21.68 -19.09 0.70
C GLU A 33 -21.74 -17.71 0.02
N LYS A 34 -22.84 -16.98 0.20
CA LYS A 34 -23.05 -15.65 -0.39
C LYS A 34 -23.10 -14.58 0.68
N LEU A 35 -22.50 -13.44 0.38
CA LEU A 35 -22.60 -12.22 1.17
C LEU A 35 -23.16 -11.08 0.32
N ALA A 36 -23.87 -10.16 0.96
CA ALA A 36 -24.22 -8.87 0.40
C ALA A 36 -23.58 -7.77 1.25
N ALA A 37 -23.11 -6.71 0.62
CA ALA A 37 -22.73 -5.47 1.28
C ALA A 37 -23.57 -4.34 0.69
N ILE A 38 -24.22 -3.55 1.54
CA ILE A 38 -25.10 -2.46 1.15
C ILE A 38 -24.62 -1.21 1.86
N ALA A 39 -24.31 -0.16 1.09
CA ALA A 39 -23.90 1.11 1.66
C ALA A 39 -25.09 1.82 2.34
N LEU A 40 -24.80 2.45 3.47
CA LEU A 40 -25.75 3.17 4.31
C LEU A 40 -25.36 4.65 4.34
N LYS A 41 -26.36 5.53 4.39
CA LYS A 41 -26.13 6.96 4.65
C LYS A 41 -25.82 7.24 6.13
N ASN A 42 -26.34 6.39 7.02
CA ASN A 42 -26.12 6.49 8.46
C ASN A 42 -26.32 5.11 9.11
N ASP A 43 -25.23 4.52 9.58
CA ASP A 43 -25.23 3.21 10.26
C ASP A 43 -26.03 3.19 11.56
N GLN A 44 -25.89 4.19 12.43
CA GLN A 44 -26.54 4.25 13.74
C GLN A 44 -28.08 4.30 13.62
N GLN A 45 -28.59 5.20 12.77
CA GLN A 45 -30.03 5.33 12.53
C GLN A 45 -30.60 4.07 11.85
N MET A 46 -29.85 3.49 10.91
CA MET A 46 -30.26 2.23 10.29
C MET A 46 -30.32 1.11 11.32
N GLY A 47 -29.30 1.00 12.18
CA GLY A 47 -29.25 0.04 13.28
C GLY A 47 -30.50 0.11 14.15
N PHE A 48 -30.85 1.30 14.65
CA PHE A 48 -32.04 1.53 15.48
C PHE A 48 -33.34 1.12 14.79
N LEU A 49 -33.55 1.52 13.52
CA LEU A 49 -34.78 1.14 12.80
C LEU A 49 -34.90 -0.37 12.60
N LEU A 50 -33.77 -1.02 12.28
CA LEU A 50 -33.72 -2.45 12.04
C LEU A 50 -33.90 -3.28 13.33
N GLU A 51 -33.76 -2.72 14.53
CA GLU A 51 -34.02 -3.44 15.79
C GLU A 51 -35.44 -3.99 15.85
N SER A 52 -36.42 -3.22 15.37
CA SER A 52 -37.83 -3.66 15.29
C SER A 52 -38.07 -4.78 14.26
N LEU A 53 -37.20 -4.87 13.26
CA LEU A 53 -37.31 -5.80 12.14
C LEU A 53 -36.42 -7.04 12.29
N SER A 54 -35.69 -7.15 13.39
CA SER A 54 -34.67 -8.18 13.58
C SER A 54 -34.63 -8.69 15.01
N SER A 55 -34.08 -9.89 15.19
CA SER A 55 -33.78 -10.46 16.50
C SER A 55 -32.27 -10.53 16.70
N GLY A 56 -31.80 -10.35 17.94
CA GLY A 56 -30.38 -10.56 18.28
C GLY A 56 -29.96 -12.03 18.06
N HIS A 57 -28.74 -12.23 17.57
CA HIS A 57 -28.14 -13.57 17.43
C HIS A 57 -26.82 -13.68 18.22
N SER A 58 -25.95 -12.68 18.11
CA SER A 58 -24.75 -12.50 18.94
C SER A 58 -24.46 -10.99 19.06
N ASP A 59 -23.43 -10.60 19.83
CA ASP A 59 -23.12 -9.19 20.15
C ASP A 59 -23.19 -8.25 18.93
N ASN A 60 -22.67 -8.68 17.77
CA ASN A 60 -22.60 -7.86 16.57
C ASN A 60 -23.42 -8.42 15.38
N ILE A 61 -24.20 -9.48 15.59
CA ILE A 61 -24.99 -10.12 14.52
C ILE A 61 -26.46 -10.18 14.91
N ARG A 62 -27.32 -9.75 13.98
CA ARG A 62 -28.77 -9.82 14.10
C ARG A 62 -29.36 -10.61 12.94
N LYS A 63 -30.58 -11.10 13.09
CA LYS A 63 -31.30 -11.86 12.06
C LYS A 63 -32.58 -11.14 11.69
N PHE A 64 -32.84 -10.94 10.40
CA PHE A 64 -34.11 -10.39 9.97
C PHE A 64 -35.28 -11.31 10.33
N ASN A 65 -36.34 -10.73 10.87
CA ASN A 65 -37.55 -11.46 11.28
C ASN A 65 -38.46 -11.80 10.10
N THR A 66 -38.17 -11.30 8.89
CA THR A 66 -39.00 -11.48 7.71
C THR A 66 -38.15 -11.57 6.44
N SER A 67 -38.50 -12.51 5.57
CA SER A 67 -37.82 -12.74 4.30
C SER A 67 -38.14 -11.63 3.31
N GLY A 68 -37.20 -11.40 2.38
CA GLY A 68 -37.43 -10.56 1.22
C GLY A 68 -37.30 -9.05 1.46
N ILE A 69 -36.88 -8.61 2.66
CA ILE A 69 -36.58 -7.20 2.93
C ILE A 69 -35.51 -6.69 1.96
N LEU A 70 -34.39 -7.44 1.84
CA LEU A 70 -33.31 -7.04 0.92
C LEU A 70 -33.72 -7.13 -0.55
N TYR A 71 -34.47 -8.18 -0.92
CA TYR A 71 -35.03 -8.32 -2.27
C TYR A 71 -35.96 -7.16 -2.65
N TYR A 72 -36.75 -6.67 -1.69
CA TYR A 72 -37.68 -5.57 -1.91
C TYR A 72 -36.97 -4.27 -2.32
N TYR A 73 -35.84 -3.94 -1.68
CA TYR A 73 -35.10 -2.72 -1.97
C TYR A 73 -34.09 -2.85 -3.12
N PHE A 74 -33.47 -4.03 -3.29
CA PHE A 74 -32.33 -4.21 -4.20
C PHE A 74 -32.59 -5.19 -5.35
N GLY A 75 -33.78 -5.78 -5.42
CA GLY A 75 -34.20 -6.65 -6.51
C GLY A 75 -33.47 -7.99 -6.56
N ASP A 76 -33.46 -8.59 -7.76
CA ASP A 76 -32.98 -9.95 -8.01
C ASP A 76 -31.57 -10.29 -7.48
N PRO A 77 -30.57 -9.39 -7.48
CA PRO A 77 -29.28 -9.67 -6.88
C PRO A 77 -29.37 -10.15 -5.42
N LEU A 78 -30.34 -9.62 -4.65
CA LEU A 78 -30.51 -9.96 -3.24
C LEU A 78 -31.64 -10.97 -2.97
N LYS A 79 -32.20 -11.60 -4.01
CA LYS A 79 -33.29 -12.58 -3.90
C LYS A 79 -32.93 -13.82 -3.09
N SER A 80 -31.67 -14.26 -3.13
CA SER A 80 -31.22 -15.46 -2.41
C SER A 80 -31.06 -15.26 -0.90
N PHE A 81 -31.19 -14.04 -0.39
CA PHE A 81 -31.04 -13.72 1.02
C PHE A 81 -32.40 -13.83 1.74
N GLN A 82 -32.77 -15.07 2.11
CA GLN A 82 -34.05 -15.36 2.76
C GLN A 82 -33.88 -15.43 4.28
N ASN A 83 -34.40 -14.43 5.00
CA ASN A 83 -34.16 -14.20 6.43
C ASN A 83 -32.66 -14.18 6.79
N PRO A 84 -31.85 -13.34 6.13
CA PRO A 84 -30.41 -13.36 6.34
C PRO A 84 -30.07 -12.83 7.74
N TYR A 85 -28.90 -13.26 8.21
CA TYR A 85 -28.20 -12.59 9.29
C TYR A 85 -27.51 -11.36 8.72
N TYR A 86 -27.29 -10.35 9.55
CA TYR A 86 -26.54 -9.17 9.17
C TYR A 86 -25.75 -8.58 10.34
N THR A 87 -24.75 -7.79 9.98
CA THR A 87 -24.01 -6.88 10.86
C THR A 87 -23.91 -5.52 10.19
N ILE A 88 -23.68 -4.46 10.96
CA ILE A 88 -23.44 -3.11 10.44
C ILE A 88 -22.04 -2.68 10.86
N ILE A 89 -21.19 -2.35 9.89
CA ILE A 89 -19.78 -1.98 10.09
C ILE A 89 -19.43 -0.88 9.10
N ASP A 90 -18.86 0.22 9.58
CA ASP A 90 -18.34 1.35 8.78
C ASP A 90 -19.30 1.85 7.68
N ASN A 91 -20.56 2.12 8.05
CA ASN A 91 -21.63 2.50 7.11
C ASN A 91 -21.99 1.46 6.03
N TYR A 92 -21.72 0.18 6.28
CA TYR A 92 -22.22 -0.91 5.45
C TYR A 92 -23.06 -1.89 6.26
N LEU A 93 -24.19 -2.31 5.68
CA LEU A 93 -24.89 -3.51 6.12
C LEU A 93 -24.30 -4.71 5.37
N ILE A 94 -23.71 -5.64 6.12
CA ILE A 94 -23.18 -6.90 5.58
C ILE A 94 -24.13 -8.02 5.95
N ALA A 95 -24.67 -8.73 4.95
CA ALA A 95 -25.65 -9.79 5.14
C ALA A 95 -25.17 -11.14 4.59
N ALA A 96 -25.53 -12.23 5.27
CA ALA A 96 -25.34 -13.60 4.80
C ALA A 96 -26.44 -14.52 5.34
N ASN A 97 -26.68 -15.66 4.69
CA ASN A 97 -27.69 -16.62 5.16
C ASN A 97 -27.20 -17.48 6.34
N ASP A 98 -25.89 -17.55 6.58
CA ASP A 98 -25.26 -18.29 7.68
C ASP A 98 -24.51 -17.31 8.60
N PRO A 99 -24.77 -17.31 9.92
CA PRO A 99 -24.07 -16.45 10.86
C PRO A 99 -22.57 -16.76 10.95
N ASN A 100 -22.14 -18.00 10.68
CA ASN A 100 -20.72 -18.35 10.66
C ASN A 100 -19.96 -17.65 9.54
N THR A 101 -20.61 -17.45 8.38
CA THR A 101 -20.04 -16.68 7.27
C THR A 101 -19.80 -15.23 7.69
N LEU A 102 -20.74 -14.62 8.44
CA LEU A 102 -20.54 -13.27 9.00
C LEU A 102 -19.45 -13.23 10.06
N ASN A 103 -19.38 -14.19 10.98
CA ASN A 103 -18.31 -14.23 11.98
C ASN A 103 -16.92 -14.30 11.31
N LYS A 104 -16.77 -15.10 10.24
CA LYS A 104 -15.54 -15.14 9.45
C LYS A 104 -15.26 -13.81 8.76
N PHE A 105 -16.27 -13.18 8.17
CA PHE A 105 -16.12 -11.85 7.55
C PHE A 105 -15.65 -10.82 8.58
N ILE A 106 -16.32 -10.73 9.74
CA ILE A 106 -15.99 -9.82 10.83
C ILE A 106 -14.55 -10.07 11.31
N SER A 107 -14.18 -11.34 11.53
CA SER A 107 -12.82 -11.70 11.96
C SER A 107 -11.77 -11.26 10.93
N ASN A 108 -11.99 -11.51 9.64
CA ASN A 108 -11.07 -11.08 8.59
C ASN A 108 -11.00 -9.55 8.49
N TYR A 109 -12.14 -8.86 8.66
CA TYR A 109 -12.22 -7.41 8.63
C TYR A 109 -11.42 -6.78 9.78
N THR A 110 -11.65 -7.23 11.01
CA THR A 110 -10.96 -6.73 12.21
C THR A 110 -9.46 -7.04 12.20
N ASN A 111 -9.06 -8.18 11.62
CA ASN A 111 -7.65 -8.58 11.50
C ASN A 111 -6.97 -8.05 10.24
N ASP A 112 -7.62 -7.13 9.52
CA ASP A 112 -7.05 -6.46 8.34
C ASP A 112 -6.67 -7.42 7.19
N GLN A 113 -7.35 -8.57 7.12
CA GLN A 113 -7.17 -9.61 6.10
C GLN A 113 -8.07 -9.33 4.89
N LEU A 114 -7.79 -8.23 4.19
CA LEU A 114 -8.67 -7.67 3.16
C LEU A 114 -8.15 -7.96 1.75
N LEU A 115 -9.06 -8.22 0.81
CA LEU A 115 -8.70 -8.54 -0.59
C LEU A 115 -7.86 -7.43 -1.24
N TYR A 116 -8.22 -6.16 -1.00
CA TYR A 116 -7.52 -5.02 -1.59
C TYR A 116 -6.07 -4.86 -1.09
N LYS A 117 -5.73 -5.48 0.05
CA LYS A 117 -4.37 -5.50 0.59
C LYS A 117 -3.50 -6.61 0.00
N THR A 118 -4.08 -7.52 -0.79
CA THR A 118 -3.29 -8.56 -1.44
C THR A 118 -2.51 -7.98 -2.62
N PRO A 119 -1.19 -8.26 -2.78
CA PRO A 119 -0.39 -7.70 -3.85
C PRO A 119 -0.99 -7.93 -5.24
N ARG A 120 -1.48 -9.15 -5.49
CA ARG A 120 -2.07 -9.51 -6.78
C ARG A 120 -3.38 -8.78 -7.07
N PHE A 121 -4.22 -8.52 -6.06
CA PHE A 121 -5.41 -7.71 -6.28
C PHE A 121 -5.03 -6.25 -6.53
N SER A 122 -4.03 -5.72 -5.82
CA SER A 122 -3.54 -4.36 -6.03
C SER A 122 -3.07 -4.15 -7.47
N GLU A 123 -2.26 -5.08 -8.00
CA GLU A 123 -1.84 -5.08 -9.42
C GLU A 123 -3.04 -5.19 -10.37
N PHE A 124 -3.99 -6.08 -10.08
CA PHE A 124 -5.20 -6.22 -10.89
C PHE A 124 -6.07 -4.96 -10.89
N ASN A 125 -6.20 -4.31 -9.74
CA ASN A 125 -7.04 -3.12 -9.54
C ASN A 125 -6.52 -1.91 -10.33
N GLN A 126 -5.23 -1.88 -10.69
CA GLN A 126 -4.67 -0.86 -11.59
C GLN A 126 -5.27 -0.91 -13.00
N LEU A 127 -5.87 -2.04 -13.39
CA LEU A 127 -6.54 -2.20 -14.69
C LEU A 127 -8.02 -1.78 -14.64
N ILE A 128 -8.59 -1.59 -13.45
CA ILE A 128 -10.01 -1.27 -13.25
C ILE A 128 -10.17 0.24 -13.17
N ALA A 129 -11.18 0.81 -13.83
CA ALA A 129 -11.46 2.23 -13.69
C ALA A 129 -11.96 2.53 -12.27
N ASN A 130 -11.49 3.64 -11.70
CA ASN A 130 -11.83 4.07 -10.33
C ASN A 130 -13.33 4.33 -10.11
N GLN A 131 -14.09 4.57 -11.18
CA GLN A 131 -15.53 4.81 -11.12
C GLN A 131 -16.24 4.00 -12.20
N GLY A 132 -17.36 3.39 -11.83
CA GLY A 132 -18.26 2.71 -12.75
C GLY A 132 -19.62 2.46 -12.12
N ASN A 133 -20.61 2.23 -12.95
CA ASN A 133 -21.99 1.96 -12.52
C ASN A 133 -22.18 0.49 -12.16
N ILE A 134 -21.54 -0.42 -12.91
CA ILE A 134 -21.61 -1.86 -12.69
C ILE A 134 -20.20 -2.43 -12.81
N MET A 135 -19.80 -3.26 -11.86
CA MET A 135 -18.56 -4.03 -11.92
C MET A 135 -18.82 -5.48 -11.56
N PHE A 136 -18.26 -6.38 -12.34
CA PHE A 136 -18.19 -7.80 -12.07
C PHE A 136 -16.73 -8.23 -12.02
N PHE A 137 -16.39 -9.05 -11.03
CA PHE A 137 -15.04 -9.57 -10.82
C PHE A 137 -15.09 -11.06 -10.51
N ILE A 138 -14.29 -11.84 -11.22
CA ILE A 138 -14.04 -13.26 -10.94
C ILE A 138 -12.56 -13.42 -10.61
N ASN A 139 -12.28 -13.94 -9.43
CA ASN A 139 -10.95 -14.47 -9.13
C ASN A 139 -10.84 -15.91 -9.65
N ASN A 140 -9.94 -16.15 -10.59
CA ASN A 140 -9.86 -17.42 -11.30
C ASN A 140 -9.61 -18.61 -10.36
N LYS A 141 -8.65 -18.47 -9.43
CA LYS A 141 -8.32 -19.54 -8.47
C LYS A 141 -9.47 -19.85 -7.52
N ASN A 142 -10.07 -18.83 -6.91
CA ASN A 142 -11.13 -19.02 -5.93
C ASN A 142 -12.44 -19.52 -6.57
N SER A 143 -12.70 -19.13 -7.81
CA SER A 143 -13.92 -19.51 -8.54
C SER A 143 -13.79 -20.83 -9.29
N ALA A 144 -12.60 -21.44 -9.39
CA ALA A 144 -12.36 -22.65 -10.19
C ALA A 144 -13.33 -23.79 -9.87
N ILE A 145 -13.56 -24.09 -8.58
CA ILE A 145 -14.50 -25.14 -8.15
C ILE A 145 -15.94 -24.81 -8.57
N LEU A 146 -16.35 -23.55 -8.41
CA LEU A 146 -17.69 -23.08 -8.77
C LEU A 146 -17.92 -23.17 -10.28
N LEU A 147 -16.96 -22.68 -11.07
CA LEU A 147 -17.01 -22.71 -12.53
C LEU A 147 -17.04 -24.15 -13.04
N ARG A 148 -16.22 -25.04 -12.47
CA ARG A 148 -16.25 -26.46 -12.83
C ARG A 148 -17.61 -27.11 -12.59
N ASN A 149 -18.24 -26.81 -11.46
CA ASN A 149 -19.53 -27.40 -11.10
C ASN A 149 -20.71 -26.78 -11.86
N THR A 150 -20.55 -25.57 -12.41
CA THR A 150 -21.63 -24.83 -13.08
C THR A 150 -21.57 -24.96 -14.61
N LEU A 151 -20.36 -25.04 -15.17
CA LEU A 151 -20.17 -25.09 -16.62
C LEU A 151 -20.44 -26.49 -17.19
N LYS A 152 -20.84 -26.55 -18.46
CA LYS A 152 -20.96 -27.82 -19.19
C LYS A 152 -19.60 -28.51 -19.25
N LYS A 153 -19.61 -29.86 -19.27
CA LYS A 153 -18.42 -30.73 -19.23
C LYS A 153 -17.27 -30.35 -20.18
N ASN A 154 -17.57 -29.84 -21.38
CA ASN A 154 -16.54 -29.44 -22.34
C ASN A 154 -15.78 -28.18 -21.91
N TYR A 155 -16.40 -27.28 -21.16
CA TYR A 155 -15.78 -26.05 -20.66
C TYR A 155 -15.20 -26.23 -19.26
N SER A 156 -15.80 -27.09 -18.43
CA SER A 156 -15.30 -27.34 -17.07
C SER A 156 -13.86 -27.88 -17.08
N LYS A 157 -13.50 -28.68 -18.09
CA LYS A 157 -12.14 -29.22 -18.29
C LYS A 157 -11.05 -28.15 -18.38
N LEU A 158 -11.37 -26.95 -18.87
CA LEU A 158 -10.42 -25.83 -18.97
C LEU A 158 -9.95 -25.34 -17.59
N PHE A 159 -10.65 -25.71 -16.52
CA PHE A 159 -10.31 -25.39 -15.13
C PHE A 159 -9.69 -26.58 -14.37
N ASP A 160 -9.60 -27.77 -14.99
CA ASP A 160 -8.93 -28.96 -14.45
C ASP A 160 -7.56 -29.21 -15.09
N ASP A 161 -7.36 -28.73 -16.32
CA ASP A 161 -6.14 -28.96 -17.09
C ASP A 161 -5.00 -28.02 -16.65
N GLU A 162 -3.89 -28.60 -16.17
CA GLU A 162 -2.70 -27.84 -15.83
C GLU A 162 -2.04 -27.19 -17.06
N GLU A 163 -2.32 -27.64 -18.28
CA GLU A 163 -1.83 -27.01 -19.51
C GLU A 163 -2.75 -25.89 -20.00
N SER A 164 -3.91 -25.68 -19.36
CA SER A 164 -4.83 -24.61 -19.70
C SER A 164 -4.22 -23.24 -19.41
N GLY A 165 -4.17 -22.38 -20.44
CA GLY A 165 -3.75 -20.99 -20.32
C GLY A 165 -4.60 -20.17 -19.34
N PHE A 166 -5.83 -20.62 -19.01
CA PHE A 166 -6.69 -19.94 -18.03
C PHE A 166 -6.07 -19.91 -16.64
N LYS A 167 -5.30 -20.93 -16.21
CA LYS A 167 -4.70 -20.96 -14.86
C LYS A 167 -3.76 -19.79 -14.61
N ASN A 168 -3.18 -19.25 -15.68
CA ASN A 168 -2.20 -18.17 -15.61
C ASN A 168 -2.89 -16.80 -15.48
N PHE A 169 -4.22 -16.70 -15.52
CA PHE A 169 -4.89 -15.44 -15.25
C PHE A 169 -5.23 -15.32 -13.75
N TYR A 170 -4.96 -14.15 -13.15
CA TYR A 170 -5.35 -13.86 -11.77
C TYR A 170 -6.87 -13.81 -11.63
N GLY A 171 -7.52 -13.14 -12.57
CA GLY A 171 -8.95 -12.92 -12.60
C GLY A 171 -9.38 -12.15 -13.84
N LEU A 172 -10.70 -12.02 -13.97
CA LEU A 172 -11.37 -11.29 -15.02
C LEU A 172 -12.27 -10.24 -14.38
N SER A 173 -12.29 -9.03 -14.94
CA SER A 173 -13.28 -8.02 -14.59
C SER A 173 -14.00 -7.51 -15.82
N TYR A 174 -15.25 -7.14 -15.58
CA TYR A 174 -16.14 -6.56 -16.56
C TYR A 174 -16.84 -5.36 -15.92
N GLN A 175 -16.67 -4.18 -16.49
CA GLN A 175 -17.14 -2.93 -15.89
C GLN A 175 -17.85 -2.07 -16.92
N TRP A 176 -18.97 -1.47 -16.51
CA TRP A 176 -19.73 -0.48 -17.28
C TRP A 176 -19.70 0.86 -16.57
N SER A 177 -19.38 1.89 -17.34
CA SER A 177 -19.42 3.28 -16.88
C SER A 177 -20.17 4.12 -17.90
N ALA A 178 -21.15 4.91 -17.43
CA ALA A 178 -21.82 5.91 -18.25
C ALA A 178 -20.88 7.12 -18.44
N ASP A 179 -20.79 7.60 -19.67
CA ASP A 179 -20.05 8.80 -20.06
C ASP A 179 -20.91 9.63 -21.01
N GLY A 180 -21.65 10.60 -20.45
CA GLY A 180 -22.70 11.33 -21.17
C GLY A 180 -23.74 10.38 -21.75
N ASP A 181 -23.87 10.37 -23.07
CA ASP A 181 -24.81 9.54 -23.82
C ASP A 181 -24.23 8.17 -24.23
N HIS A 182 -23.01 7.85 -23.80
CA HIS A 182 -22.31 6.60 -24.15
C HIS A 182 -22.07 5.72 -22.92
N PHE A 183 -21.84 4.44 -23.17
CA PHE A 183 -21.33 3.50 -22.18
C PHE A 183 -19.92 3.06 -22.57
N LEU A 184 -19.00 3.18 -21.61
CA LEU A 184 -17.68 2.58 -21.68
C LEU A 184 -17.74 1.19 -21.04
N ILE A 185 -17.32 0.19 -21.80
CA ILE A 185 -17.25 -1.20 -21.35
C ILE A 185 -15.78 -1.61 -21.28
N ASN A 186 -15.31 -1.91 -20.07
CA ASN A 186 -13.96 -2.40 -19.83
C ASN A 186 -14.01 -3.89 -19.53
N LEU A 187 -13.27 -4.69 -20.32
CA LEU A 187 -13.01 -6.10 -20.06
C LEU A 187 -11.52 -6.27 -19.81
N ASN A 188 -11.16 -6.67 -18.59
CA ASN A 188 -9.76 -6.83 -18.20
C ASN A 188 -9.50 -8.25 -17.72
N ALA A 189 -8.35 -8.79 -18.11
CA ALA A 189 -7.83 -10.05 -17.59
C ALA A 189 -6.32 -9.89 -17.36
N ASN A 190 -5.88 -10.07 -16.11
CA ASN A 190 -4.47 -9.95 -15.75
C ASN A 190 -3.78 -11.30 -15.90
N TYR A 191 -2.88 -11.40 -16.87
CA TYR A 191 -2.03 -12.57 -17.07
C TYR A 191 -0.85 -12.54 -16.09
N ILE A 192 -0.81 -13.54 -15.21
CA ILE A 192 0.31 -13.83 -14.34
C ILE A 192 1.37 -14.55 -15.18
N SER A 193 2.40 -13.81 -15.58
CA SER A 193 3.55 -14.42 -16.22
C SER A 193 4.20 -15.44 -15.28
N THR A 194 4.18 -16.70 -15.67
CA THR A 194 4.95 -17.78 -15.00
C THR A 194 6.46 -17.59 -15.15
N THR A 195 6.90 -16.64 -15.97
CA THR A 195 8.30 -16.25 -16.16
C THR A 195 8.79 -15.28 -15.07
N ALA A 196 7.90 -14.66 -14.29
CA ALA A 196 8.30 -13.92 -13.10
C ALA A 196 8.68 -14.94 -12.02
N SER A 197 9.97 -15.27 -11.97
CA SER A 197 10.59 -16.06 -10.91
C SER A 197 9.94 -15.71 -9.59
N LYS A 198 9.39 -16.73 -8.92
CA LYS A 198 8.99 -16.67 -7.52
C LYS A 198 10.05 -15.84 -6.79
N LEU A 199 9.68 -14.65 -6.29
CA LEU A 199 10.60 -13.82 -5.53
C LEU A 199 10.95 -14.61 -4.28
N GLU A 200 12.07 -15.34 -4.35
CA GLU A 200 12.61 -16.04 -3.21
C GLU A 200 13.41 -15.05 -2.39
N LEU A 201 13.30 -15.16 -1.07
CA LEU A 201 14.10 -14.38 -0.15
C LEU A 201 15.59 -14.68 -0.43
N ALA A 202 16.29 -13.75 -1.06
CA ALA A 202 17.71 -13.91 -1.36
C ALA A 202 18.55 -14.01 -0.07
N TRP A 203 18.31 -13.10 0.88
CA TRP A 203 18.95 -13.09 2.19
C TRP A 203 18.19 -12.20 3.16
N LYS A 204 18.47 -12.36 4.47
CA LYS A 204 18.00 -11.48 5.54
C LYS A 204 19.13 -11.22 6.53
N TYR A 205 19.17 -10.02 7.10
CA TYR A 205 20.11 -9.67 8.16
C TYR A 205 19.37 -9.00 9.33
N GLN A 206 19.64 -9.44 10.55
CA GLN A 206 19.07 -8.83 11.76
C GLN A 206 20.02 -7.75 12.28
N LEU A 207 19.58 -6.49 12.22
CA LEU A 207 20.32 -5.35 12.79
C LEU A 207 20.23 -5.35 14.33
N ASN A 208 21.16 -4.63 14.96
CA ASN A 208 21.18 -4.46 16.42
C ASN A 208 20.03 -3.56 16.91
N ALA A 209 19.54 -2.66 16.06
CA ALA A 209 18.43 -1.78 16.36
C ALA A 209 17.58 -1.52 15.11
N ARG A 210 16.49 -0.74 15.27
CA ARG A 210 15.55 -0.48 14.15
C ARG A 210 16.22 0.37 13.08
N LEU A 211 15.91 0.07 11.82
CA LEU A 211 16.37 0.85 10.67
C LEU A 211 15.93 2.32 10.81
N SER A 212 16.85 3.27 10.57
CA SER A 212 16.58 4.72 10.69
C SER A 212 16.56 5.47 9.37
N ILE A 213 17.22 4.94 8.33
CA ILE A 213 17.22 5.49 6.97
C ILE A 213 16.73 4.44 5.97
N VAL A 214 16.20 4.88 4.83
CA VAL A 214 15.94 3.99 3.69
C VAL A 214 17.28 3.38 3.23
N PRO A 215 17.36 2.07 2.94
CA PRO A 215 18.59 1.46 2.43
C PRO A 215 19.05 2.15 1.14
N GLN A 216 20.34 2.42 1.05
CA GLN A 216 20.95 3.09 -0.09
C GLN A 216 21.90 2.13 -0.81
N ILE A 217 21.98 2.24 -2.13
CA ILE A 217 22.86 1.42 -2.96
C ILE A 217 24.12 2.20 -3.27
N ILE A 218 25.27 1.61 -2.97
CA ILE A 218 26.60 2.15 -3.31
C ILE A 218 27.37 1.12 -4.14
N SER A 219 28.37 1.56 -4.89
CA SER A 219 29.23 0.69 -5.67
C SER A 219 30.48 0.30 -4.85
N GLY A 220 30.79 -0.99 -4.80
CA GLY A 220 32.04 -1.51 -4.25
C GLY A 220 33.22 -1.25 -5.19
N ALA A 221 34.43 -1.60 -4.74
CA ALA A 221 35.66 -1.46 -5.53
C ALA A 221 35.57 -2.15 -6.91
N ASP A 222 34.87 -3.29 -6.99
CA ASP A 222 34.69 -4.06 -8.23
C ASP A 222 33.37 -3.74 -8.96
N SER A 223 32.79 -2.55 -8.73
CA SER A 223 31.46 -2.15 -9.26
C SER A 223 30.27 -3.01 -8.80
N GLN A 224 30.48 -3.89 -7.81
CA GLN A 224 29.41 -4.64 -7.15
C GLN A 224 28.46 -3.71 -6.38
N LYS A 225 27.15 -3.96 -6.44
CA LYS A 225 26.16 -3.16 -5.70
C LYS A 225 26.11 -3.58 -4.23
N LEU A 226 26.53 -2.69 -3.35
CA LEU A 226 26.49 -2.88 -1.90
C LEU A 226 25.27 -2.17 -1.32
N VAL A 227 24.77 -2.67 -0.18
CA VAL A 227 23.63 -2.08 0.52
C VAL A 227 24.14 -1.37 1.78
N LEU A 228 23.96 -0.05 1.84
CA LEU A 228 24.26 0.78 3.01
C LEU A 228 22.97 1.06 3.78
N VAL A 229 23.00 0.85 5.09
CA VAL A 229 21.90 1.20 6.00
C VAL A 229 22.43 1.85 7.26
N GLN A 230 21.55 2.51 8.00
CA GLN A 230 21.80 2.97 9.35
C GLN A 230 20.66 2.54 10.28
N ASP A 231 21.00 2.17 11.51
CA ASP A 231 20.01 1.93 12.58
C ASP A 231 19.72 3.20 13.40
N ASN A 232 18.79 3.12 14.35
CA ASN A 232 18.38 4.25 15.20
C ASN A 232 19.28 4.49 16.43
N VAL A 233 20.35 3.71 16.58
CA VAL A 233 21.47 4.00 17.51
C VAL A 233 22.72 4.46 16.74
N ASN A 234 22.51 4.88 15.47
CA ASN A 234 23.46 5.48 14.56
C ASN A 234 24.60 4.56 14.06
N ASN A 235 24.47 3.24 14.18
CA ASN A 235 25.38 2.32 13.49
C ASN A 235 25.06 2.32 11.99
N VAL A 236 26.06 2.60 11.18
CA VAL A 236 26.05 2.36 9.74
C VAL A 236 26.55 0.96 9.47
N TYR A 237 25.92 0.28 8.53
CA TYR A 237 26.28 -1.06 8.08
C TYR A 237 26.37 -1.05 6.56
N VAL A 238 27.33 -1.79 6.01
CA VAL A 238 27.40 -2.07 4.58
C VAL A 238 27.38 -3.58 4.37
N PHE A 239 26.54 -4.03 3.44
CA PHE A 239 26.34 -5.43 3.09
C PHE A 239 26.72 -5.72 1.64
N SER A 240 27.23 -6.92 1.39
CA SER A 240 27.42 -7.47 0.04
C SER A 240 26.07 -7.78 -0.64
N PRO A 241 26.04 -8.02 -1.96
CA PRO A 241 24.83 -8.43 -2.67
C PRO A 241 24.19 -9.70 -2.09
N GLU A 242 24.97 -10.56 -1.42
CA GLU A 242 24.55 -11.81 -0.78
C GLU A 242 24.14 -11.64 0.69
N GLY A 243 24.14 -10.41 1.21
CA GLY A 243 23.71 -10.12 2.58
C GLY A 243 24.78 -10.30 3.66
N LYS A 244 26.05 -10.47 3.27
CA LYS A 244 27.17 -10.53 4.23
C LYS A 244 27.51 -9.11 4.70
N LYS A 245 27.55 -8.90 6.03
CA LYS A 245 28.06 -7.64 6.60
C LYS A 245 29.54 -7.50 6.26
N LEU A 246 29.88 -6.45 5.53
CA LEU A 246 31.27 -6.11 5.19
C LEU A 246 31.94 -5.36 6.35
N TRP A 247 31.29 -4.30 6.83
CA TRP A 247 31.75 -3.54 7.99
C TRP A 247 30.58 -2.83 8.69
N SER A 248 30.85 -2.30 9.89
CA SER A 248 29.96 -1.38 10.57
C SER A 248 30.76 -0.35 11.36
N THR A 249 30.24 0.87 11.42
CA THR A 249 30.80 1.96 12.21
C THR A 249 29.69 2.77 12.85
N GLN A 250 29.91 3.24 14.07
CA GLN A 250 28.95 4.08 14.77
C GLN A 250 29.21 5.56 14.47
N LEU A 251 28.19 6.25 13.98
CA LEU A 251 28.22 7.69 13.79
C LEU A 251 27.71 8.41 15.03
N SER A 252 28.01 9.72 15.13
CA SER A 252 27.49 10.56 16.20
C SER A 252 25.96 10.70 16.14
N HIS A 253 25.41 10.75 14.92
CA HIS A 253 24.00 11.05 14.65
C HIS A 253 23.52 10.36 13.36
N LYS A 254 22.22 10.44 13.12
CA LYS A 254 21.57 9.94 11.91
C LYS A 254 22.09 10.68 10.66
N ILE A 255 22.32 9.94 9.57
CA ILE A 255 22.61 10.48 8.24
C ILE A 255 21.41 11.30 7.75
N LEU A 256 21.68 12.49 7.24
CA LEU A 256 20.68 13.36 6.63
C LEU A 256 20.81 13.27 5.11
N GLY A 257 19.71 12.94 4.43
CA GLY A 257 19.65 12.87 2.98
C GLY A 257 20.34 11.64 2.36
N GLU A 258 20.78 11.81 1.13
CA GLU A 258 21.45 10.79 0.33
C GLU A 258 22.95 10.71 0.65
N VAL A 259 23.52 9.51 0.57
CA VAL A 259 24.96 9.27 0.59
C VAL A 259 25.47 9.37 -0.84
N HIS A 260 26.30 10.36 -1.11
CA HIS A 260 26.87 10.57 -2.44
C HIS A 260 28.18 9.80 -2.57
N GLN A 261 28.35 9.06 -3.66
CA GLN A 261 29.60 8.39 -4.00
C GLN A 261 30.38 9.21 -5.04
N LEU A 262 31.65 9.49 -4.74
CA LEU A 262 32.57 10.20 -5.62
C LEU A 262 33.26 9.26 -6.62
N SER A 263 33.92 9.83 -7.63
CA SER A 263 34.66 9.07 -8.65
C SER A 263 35.86 8.28 -8.09
N ASP A 264 36.35 8.64 -6.90
CA ASP A 264 37.40 7.91 -6.18
C ASP A 264 36.84 6.84 -5.20
N ASN A 265 35.57 6.49 -5.35
CA ASN A 265 34.83 5.52 -4.52
C ASN A 265 34.65 5.90 -3.04
N THR A 266 34.96 7.14 -2.65
CA THR A 266 34.63 7.63 -1.31
C THR A 266 33.18 8.08 -1.22
N LEU A 267 32.59 7.93 -0.03
CA LEU A 267 31.21 8.28 0.30
C LEU A 267 31.19 9.59 1.07
N VAL A 268 30.34 10.53 0.66
CA VAL A 268 30.18 11.85 1.27
C VAL A 268 28.74 12.04 1.73
N PHE A 269 28.56 12.36 3.00
CA PHE A 269 27.25 12.61 3.62
C PHE A 269 27.42 13.47 4.88
N ASN A 270 26.33 13.99 5.43
CA ASN A 270 26.35 14.68 6.72
C ASN A 270 25.36 14.08 7.71
N THR A 271 25.62 14.39 8.96
CA THR A 271 24.64 14.31 10.05
C THR A 271 24.27 15.72 10.49
N VAL A 272 23.47 15.84 11.55
CA VAL A 272 23.15 17.13 12.17
C VAL A 272 24.40 17.90 12.64
N SER A 273 25.51 17.21 12.97
CA SER A 273 26.69 17.83 13.60
C SER A 273 27.97 17.75 12.78
N ASN A 274 28.05 16.86 11.79
CA ASN A 274 29.30 16.56 11.11
C ASN A 274 29.11 16.31 9.61
N VAL A 275 30.15 16.62 8.83
CA VAL A 275 30.31 16.14 7.45
C VAL A 275 31.28 14.98 7.48
N TYR A 276 30.94 13.90 6.78
CA TYR A 276 31.73 12.70 6.67
C TYR A 276 32.18 12.52 5.22
N ARG A 277 33.42 12.06 5.07
CA ARG A 277 33.92 11.42 3.87
C ARG A 277 34.62 10.15 4.31
N ILE A 278 34.13 9.00 3.84
CA ILE A 278 34.67 7.69 4.22
C ILE A 278 35.00 6.88 2.96
N ASP A 279 35.98 5.99 3.04
CA ASP A 279 36.21 5.01 1.98
C ASP A 279 35.15 3.90 2.00
N ILE A 280 35.14 3.07 0.97
CA ILE A 280 34.21 1.95 0.83
C ILE A 280 34.40 0.85 1.89
N SER A 281 35.53 0.88 2.61
CA SER A 281 35.86 -0.03 3.72
C SER A 281 35.46 0.53 5.09
N GLY A 282 34.89 1.74 5.14
CA GLY A 282 34.42 2.40 6.35
C GLY A 282 35.47 3.23 7.08
N ASN A 283 36.66 3.45 6.50
CA ASN A 283 37.69 4.29 7.11
C ASN A 283 37.45 5.76 6.76
N ALA A 284 37.73 6.65 7.71
CA ALA A 284 37.64 8.09 7.48
C ALA A 284 38.69 8.56 6.47
N TYR A 285 38.25 9.38 5.51
CA TYR A 285 39.16 10.09 4.62
C TYR A 285 39.91 11.18 5.39
N LYS A 286 41.16 11.47 5.00
CA LYS A 286 41.99 12.48 5.66
C LYS A 286 41.27 13.85 5.70
N GLY A 287 41.15 14.41 6.90
CA GLY A 287 40.44 15.68 7.14
C GLY A 287 38.98 15.51 7.58
N PHE A 288 38.45 14.29 7.60
CA PHE A 288 37.09 13.98 8.03
C PHE A 288 37.09 13.11 9.30
N PRO A 289 36.01 13.15 10.12
CA PRO A 289 34.83 13.99 9.96
C PRO A 289 35.08 15.47 10.29
N LEU A 290 34.41 16.36 9.57
CA LEU A 290 34.40 17.80 9.85
C LEU A 290 33.29 18.10 10.85
N LYS A 291 33.58 18.93 11.86
CA LYS A 291 32.55 19.41 12.79
C LYS A 291 31.90 20.67 12.21
N LEU A 292 30.56 20.66 12.12
CA LEU A 292 29.81 21.83 11.73
C LEU A 292 29.74 22.83 12.89
N SER A 293 29.92 24.12 12.59
CA SER A 293 29.76 25.20 13.56
C SER A 293 28.29 25.46 13.91
N GLN A 294 27.38 25.17 12.99
CA GLN A 294 25.93 25.20 13.18
C GLN A 294 25.32 23.86 12.81
N GLN A 295 24.24 23.47 13.46
CA GLN A 295 23.56 22.22 13.15
C GLN A 295 23.00 22.23 11.72
N ALA A 296 23.22 21.14 11.00
CA ALA A 296 22.61 20.93 9.69
C ALA A 296 21.09 20.72 9.85
N SER A 297 20.31 21.35 8.98
CA SER A 297 18.86 21.16 8.91
C SER A 297 18.46 20.06 7.92
N TYR A 298 19.25 19.84 6.87
CA TYR A 298 18.99 18.84 5.82
C TYR A 298 20.29 18.14 5.36
N GLY A 299 20.14 17.20 4.43
CA GLY A 299 21.25 16.56 3.76
C GLY A 299 22.06 17.54 2.92
N LEU A 300 23.34 17.24 2.75
CA LEU A 300 24.26 18.03 1.94
C LEU A 300 23.94 17.91 0.45
N THR A 301 24.51 18.82 -0.32
CA THR A 301 24.43 18.86 -1.78
C THR A 301 25.82 18.97 -2.35
N ILE A 302 26.11 18.20 -3.39
CA ILE A 302 27.38 18.24 -4.12
C ILE A 302 27.19 18.88 -5.50
N THR A 303 28.25 19.54 -6.01
CA THR A 303 28.25 20.12 -7.36
C THR A 303 28.74 19.17 -8.43
N ASP A 304 29.59 18.23 -8.07
CA ASP A 304 30.28 17.31 -8.97
C ASP A 304 30.68 16.06 -8.18
N ASN A 305 30.89 14.92 -8.85
CA ASN A 305 31.39 13.69 -8.24
C ASN A 305 32.93 13.56 -8.34
N ASP A 306 33.58 14.41 -9.15
CA ASP A 306 35.02 14.53 -9.25
C ASP A 306 35.60 15.28 -8.03
N PRO A 307 36.45 14.65 -7.19
CA PRO A 307 37.03 15.30 -6.01
C PRO A 307 37.75 16.62 -6.30
N GLU A 308 38.30 16.84 -7.50
CA GLU A 308 38.98 18.10 -7.85
C GLU A 308 38.00 19.26 -8.04
N LYS A 309 36.76 18.98 -8.45
CA LYS A 309 35.71 19.97 -8.73
C LYS A 309 34.62 20.01 -7.65
N LEU A 310 34.67 19.06 -6.72
CA LEU A 310 33.67 18.88 -5.68
C LEU A 310 33.61 20.10 -4.74
N LYS A 311 32.41 20.68 -4.66
CA LYS A 311 31.99 21.59 -3.59
C LYS A 311 30.83 20.94 -2.86
N ILE A 312 30.95 20.91 -1.54
CA ILE A 312 29.96 20.35 -0.62
C ILE A 312 29.26 21.51 0.06
N PHE A 313 27.94 21.58 -0.07
CA PHE A 313 27.11 22.57 0.60
C PHE A 313 26.20 21.90 1.61
N VAL A 314 26.25 22.35 2.85
CA VAL A 314 25.42 21.81 3.94
C VAL A 314 24.48 22.91 4.41
N PRO A 315 23.15 22.75 4.22
CA PRO A 315 22.18 23.69 4.76
C PRO A 315 22.16 23.58 6.29
N CYS A 316 22.45 24.70 6.95
CA CYS A 316 22.24 24.89 8.39
C CYS A 316 21.00 25.77 8.62
N THR A 317 20.54 25.87 9.87
CA THR A 317 19.29 26.60 10.20
C THR A 317 19.24 28.03 9.62
N LYS A 318 20.36 28.76 9.63
CA LYS A 318 20.45 30.15 9.15
C LYS A 318 21.74 30.44 8.37
N SER A 319 22.41 29.43 7.82
CA SER A 319 23.66 29.62 7.07
C SER A 319 23.89 28.42 6.16
N ILE A 320 24.86 28.50 5.26
CA ILE A 320 25.27 27.38 4.41
C ILE A 320 26.74 27.11 4.69
N ALA A 321 27.07 25.93 5.23
CA ALA A 321 28.47 25.55 5.37
C ALA A 321 28.97 25.01 4.02
N ALA A 322 30.09 25.54 3.53
CA ALA A 322 30.68 25.13 2.25
C ALA A 322 32.10 24.59 2.43
N PHE A 323 32.38 23.43 1.82
CA PHE A 323 33.68 22.75 1.90
C PHE A 323 34.10 22.20 0.54
N ASN A 324 35.40 22.06 0.32
CA ASN A 324 35.93 21.27 -0.80
C ASN A 324 36.10 19.78 -0.40
N ALA A 325 36.58 18.95 -1.33
CA ALA A 325 36.81 17.52 -1.09
C ALA A 325 37.81 17.20 0.03
N THR A 326 38.73 18.11 0.38
CA THR A 326 39.71 17.93 1.47
C THR A 326 39.20 18.44 2.82
N GLY A 327 37.99 18.97 2.86
CA GLY A 327 37.37 19.55 4.05
C GLY A 327 37.82 20.97 4.39
N THR A 328 38.52 21.62 3.47
CA THR A 328 38.85 23.05 3.58
C THR A 328 37.59 23.87 3.34
N LYS A 329 37.33 24.85 4.21
CA LYS A 329 36.18 25.76 4.09
C LYS A 329 36.29 26.61 2.83
N ILE A 330 35.16 26.78 2.14
CA ILE A 330 35.01 27.73 1.03
C ILE A 330 34.41 29.01 1.61
N THR A 331 35.12 30.13 1.45
CA THR A 331 34.70 31.44 1.98
C THR A 331 33.49 32.02 1.24
N GLY A 332 32.68 32.82 1.94
CA GLY A 332 31.56 33.57 1.34
C GLY A 332 30.20 32.84 1.36
N TRP A 333 30.08 31.76 2.13
CA TRP A 333 28.84 30.99 2.29
C TRP A 333 28.33 30.95 3.74
N ASP A 334 29.18 31.30 4.70
CA ASP A 334 28.91 31.23 6.14
C ASP A 334 28.19 32.46 6.71
N ASP A 335 27.83 33.42 5.86
CA ASP A 335 27.06 34.60 6.26
C ASP A 335 25.67 34.20 6.78
N PRO A 336 25.22 34.77 7.91
CA PRO A 336 23.89 34.51 8.43
C PRO A 336 22.79 34.97 7.47
N LEU A 337 21.86 34.07 7.15
CA LEU A 337 20.66 34.35 6.40
C LEU A 337 19.59 35.02 7.29
N SER A 338 18.82 35.93 6.71
CA SER A 338 17.69 36.59 7.39
C SER A 338 16.55 35.61 7.72
N GLY A 339 16.39 34.57 6.90
CA GLY A 339 15.39 33.51 7.05
C GLY A 339 15.98 32.16 7.48
N LYS A 340 15.09 31.17 7.70
CA LYS A 340 15.48 29.78 7.95
C LYS A 340 15.45 28.98 6.65
N ILE A 341 16.41 28.07 6.48
CA ILE A 341 16.37 27.09 5.40
C ILE A 341 15.39 25.96 5.79
N LEU A 342 14.38 25.72 4.94
CA LEU A 342 13.29 24.76 5.19
C LEU A 342 13.35 23.50 4.31
N TYR A 343 14.36 23.38 3.43
CA TYR A 343 14.52 22.26 2.50
C TYR A 343 16.00 22.01 2.22
N ASP A 344 16.30 20.88 1.58
CA ASP A 344 17.63 20.58 1.04
C ASP A 344 18.00 21.53 -0.10
N LEU A 345 19.31 21.73 -0.32
CA LEU A 345 19.79 22.55 -1.42
C LEU A 345 19.79 21.73 -2.72
N LYS A 346 19.51 22.37 -3.85
CA LYS A 346 19.61 21.74 -5.18
C LYS A 346 20.68 22.45 -5.99
N SER A 347 21.50 21.68 -6.69
CA SER A 347 22.46 22.19 -7.67
C SER A 347 21.91 21.99 -9.07
N VAL A 348 22.14 22.97 -9.95
CA VAL A 348 21.82 22.89 -11.39
C VAL A 348 23.07 23.29 -12.15
N ASN A 349 23.47 22.47 -13.13
CA ASN A 349 24.55 22.80 -14.05
C ASN A 349 23.95 23.41 -15.32
N LEU A 350 24.29 24.67 -15.61
CA LEU A 350 23.73 25.43 -16.72
C LEU A 350 24.44 25.19 -18.06
N ASN A 351 25.48 24.36 -18.09
CA ASN A 351 26.25 24.06 -19.31
C ASN A 351 25.59 22.99 -20.21
N SER A 352 24.31 22.67 -19.97
CA SER A 352 23.56 21.59 -20.63
C SER A 352 22.31 22.07 -21.38
N ILE A 353 22.17 23.39 -21.61
CA ILE A 353 21.06 23.99 -22.38
C ILE A 353 21.56 24.42 -23.76
#